data_AF-A0A1Y3EKH4-F1
#
_entry.id   AF-A0A1Y3EKH4-F1
#
_cell.length_a   1.000
_cell.length_b   1.000
_cell.length_c   1.000
_cell.angle_alpha   90.00
_cell.angle_beta   90.00
_cell.angle_gamma   90.00
#
_symmetry.space_group_name_H-M   'P 1'
#
loop_
_entity.id
_entity.type
_entity.pdbx_description
1 polymer ?
#
loop_
_entity_poly.entity_id
_entity_poly.type
_entity_poly.pdbx_seq_one_letter_code
_entity_poly.pdbx_strand_id
1 'polypeptide(L)'
;IAITSRSVVINGEVEVVFPDGHRYEYHIGDCFGVQPTEQVQFHQGEMRTLVDDCQFVLVAQADYVQIISKLSDSYTRQLDSAGQVVCEKEKRAFESRVGYVLTKAKPCKLISALFEDRRDCVVDPHFVEDFLLTYRTFVDNPAEVLEKILACFSEPSKRE
;
A
#
# COMPACT_ATOMS: atom_id res chain seq x y z
N ILE A 1 -18.95 20.53 -16.19
CA ILE A 1 -18.30 19.63 -17.18
C ILE A 1 -17.96 18.33 -16.46
N ALA A 2 -18.27 17.17 -17.04
CA ALA A 2 -17.90 15.88 -16.43
C ALA A 2 -16.37 15.71 -16.47
N ILE A 3 -15.77 15.28 -15.38
CA ILE A 3 -14.34 14.96 -15.32
C ILE A 3 -14.20 13.46 -15.55
N THR A 4 -13.27 13.07 -16.43
CA THR A 4 -13.07 11.68 -16.85
C THR A 4 -11.70 11.12 -16.49
N SER A 5 -10.87 11.87 -15.78
CA SER A 5 -9.49 11.48 -15.44
C SER A 5 -9.00 12.05 -14.11
N ARG A 6 -8.00 11.37 -13.53
CA ARG A 6 -7.13 11.88 -12.47
C ARG A 6 -5.86 12.40 -13.15
N SER A 7 -5.44 13.61 -12.82
CA SER A 7 -4.28 14.26 -13.43
C SER A 7 -3.21 14.58 -12.39
N VAL A 8 -1.95 14.51 -12.80
CA VAL A 8 -0.78 14.97 -12.04
C VAL A 8 -0.06 16.04 -12.84
N VAL A 9 0.26 17.17 -12.21
CA VAL A 9 1.07 18.23 -12.82
C VAL A 9 2.52 17.76 -12.84
N ILE A 10 3.12 17.63 -14.03
CA ILE A 10 4.54 17.28 -14.17
C ILE A 10 5.39 18.49 -14.61
N ASN A 11 4.75 19.52 -15.16
CA ASN A 11 5.36 20.82 -15.43
C ASN A 11 4.27 21.91 -15.42
N GLY A 12 4.63 23.10 -14.93
CA GLY A 12 3.74 24.26 -14.90
C GLY A 12 2.92 24.40 -13.63
N GLU A 13 1.90 25.26 -13.69
CA GLU A 13 1.08 25.68 -12.56
C GLU A 13 -0.34 25.97 -13.06
N VAL A 14 -1.35 25.50 -12.32
CA VAL A 14 -2.77 25.69 -12.67
C VAL A 14 -3.56 26.18 -11.47
N GLU A 15 -4.50 27.09 -11.69
CA GLU A 15 -5.47 27.50 -10.68
C GLU A 15 -6.86 26.92 -10.97
N VAL A 16 -7.64 26.71 -9.90
CA VAL A 16 -9.09 26.56 -9.96
C VAL A 16 -9.72 27.69 -9.18
N VAL A 17 -10.59 28.44 -9.85
CA VAL A 17 -11.41 29.49 -9.25
C VAL A 17 -12.81 28.95 -9.01
N PHE A 18 -13.20 28.80 -7.75
CA PHE A 18 -14.51 28.29 -7.33
C PHE A 18 -15.61 29.37 -7.42
N PRO A 19 -16.90 28.99 -7.46
CA PRO A 19 -18.01 29.95 -7.59
C PRO A 19 -18.12 30.97 -6.46
N ASP A 20 -17.58 30.65 -5.28
CA ASP A 20 -17.50 31.53 -4.11
C ASP A 20 -16.30 32.50 -4.17
N GLY A 21 -15.48 32.43 -5.22
CA GLY A 21 -14.29 33.24 -5.42
C GLY A 21 -13.03 32.69 -4.77
N HIS A 22 -13.12 31.56 -4.04
CA HIS A 22 -11.93 30.89 -3.53
C HIS A 22 -11.08 30.38 -4.69
N ARG A 23 -9.76 30.46 -4.51
CA ARG A 23 -8.79 30.00 -5.50
C ARG A 23 -7.93 28.91 -4.88
N TYR A 24 -7.61 27.91 -5.68
CA TYR A 24 -6.70 26.84 -5.32
C TYR A 24 -5.70 26.62 -6.44
N GLU A 25 -4.41 26.71 -6.13
CA GLU A 25 -3.31 26.53 -7.07
C GLU A 25 -2.72 25.13 -6.93
N TYR A 26 -2.44 24.50 -8.07
CA TYR A 26 -1.77 23.21 -8.18
C TYR A 26 -0.42 23.41 -8.86
N HIS A 27 0.62 22.95 -8.20
CA HIS A 27 2.00 23.01 -8.63
C HIS A 27 2.49 21.64 -9.09
N ILE A 28 3.74 21.59 -9.58
CA ILE A 28 4.40 20.35 -9.95
C ILE A 28 4.34 19.33 -8.80
N GLY A 29 3.85 18.14 -9.10
CA GLY A 29 3.62 17.05 -8.14
C GLY A 29 2.19 16.98 -7.59
N ASP A 30 1.41 18.05 -7.71
CA ASP A 30 0.04 18.06 -7.23
C ASP A 30 -0.90 17.28 -8.15
N CYS A 31 -1.96 16.74 -7.54
CA CYS A 31 -2.93 15.89 -8.22
C CYS A 31 -4.36 16.47 -8.14
N PHE A 32 -5.04 16.53 -9.27
CA PHE A 32 -6.44 17.00 -9.38
C PHE A 32 -7.29 16.07 -10.25
N GLY A 33 -8.60 16.34 -10.34
CA GLY A 33 -9.54 15.55 -11.13
C GLY A 33 -10.36 14.56 -10.31
N VAL A 34 -10.73 13.43 -10.91
CA VAL A 34 -11.69 12.46 -10.31
C VAL A 34 -11.16 11.79 -9.04
N GLN A 35 -12.07 11.52 -8.10
CA GLN A 35 -11.88 10.56 -7.01
C GLN A 35 -12.07 9.12 -7.53
N PRO A 36 -11.53 8.09 -6.85
CA PRO A 36 -11.61 6.69 -7.29
C PRO A 36 -13.00 6.10 -7.00
N THR A 37 -14.03 6.62 -7.66
CA THR A 37 -15.41 6.13 -7.57
C THR A 37 -15.96 5.87 -8.97
N GLU A 38 -16.89 4.93 -9.09
CA GLU A 38 -17.59 4.64 -10.36
C GLU A 38 -18.62 5.72 -10.74
N GLN A 39 -18.95 6.62 -9.80
CA GLN A 39 -19.94 7.67 -10.03
C GLN A 39 -19.38 8.75 -10.96
N VAL A 40 -20.26 9.29 -11.81
CA VAL A 40 -19.91 10.44 -12.66
C VAL A 40 -19.63 11.64 -11.76
N GLN A 41 -18.46 12.26 -11.94
CA GLN A 41 -18.02 13.41 -11.18
C GLN A 41 -17.96 14.64 -12.07
N PHE A 42 -18.28 15.80 -11.49
CA PHE A 42 -18.36 17.07 -12.21
C PHE A 42 -17.34 18.05 -11.65
N HIS A 43 -16.65 18.75 -12.55
CA HIS A 43 -15.76 19.84 -12.17
C HIS A 43 -16.57 20.99 -11.58
N GLN A 44 -16.08 21.51 -10.47
CA GLN A 44 -16.57 22.73 -9.85
C GLN A 44 -15.50 23.81 -9.96
N GLY A 45 -15.90 24.99 -10.41
CA GLY A 45 -15.01 26.10 -10.69
C GLY A 45 -14.56 26.16 -12.14
N GLU A 46 -13.66 27.11 -12.40
CA GLU A 46 -12.99 27.31 -13.68
C GLU A 46 -11.49 27.03 -13.50
N MET A 47 -10.96 26.11 -14.29
CA MET A 47 -9.54 25.75 -14.26
C MET A 47 -8.77 26.53 -15.33
N ARG A 48 -7.62 27.10 -14.95
CA ARG A 48 -6.75 27.89 -15.84
C ARG A 48 -5.29 27.56 -15.62
N THR A 49 -4.50 27.60 -16.68
CA THR A 49 -3.04 27.57 -16.59
C THR A 49 -2.52 28.95 -16.19
N LEU A 50 -1.62 29.00 -15.22
CA LEU A 50 -0.98 30.24 -14.77
C LEU A 50 0.31 30.54 -15.55
N VAL A 51 0.88 29.53 -16.20
CA VAL A 51 2.10 29.62 -17.02
C VAL A 51 1.94 28.85 -18.33
N ASP A 52 2.78 29.17 -19.31
CA ASP A 52 2.85 28.47 -20.59
C ASP A 52 3.42 27.05 -20.43
N ASP A 53 3.18 26.19 -21.43
CA ASP A 53 3.74 24.83 -21.53
C ASP A 53 3.48 23.93 -20.32
N CYS A 54 2.30 24.06 -19.70
CA CYS A 54 1.84 23.14 -18.67
C CYS A 54 1.69 21.71 -19.21
N GLN A 55 2.22 20.73 -18.47
CA GLN A 55 2.19 19.32 -18.84
C GLN A 55 1.57 18.48 -17.74
N PHE A 56 0.74 17.52 -18.14
CA PHE A 56 -0.02 16.67 -17.23
C PHE A 56 0.11 15.20 -17.63
N VAL A 57 0.20 14.33 -16.63
CA VAL A 57 -0.05 12.89 -16.81
C VAL A 57 -1.48 12.62 -16.38
N LEU A 58 -2.23 11.90 -17.22
CA LEU A 58 -3.64 11.60 -16.98
C LEU A 58 -3.85 10.08 -16.88
N VAL A 59 -4.67 9.69 -15.92
CA VAL A 59 -5.20 8.33 -15.77
C VAL A 59 -6.71 8.40 -15.94
N ALA A 60 -7.27 7.64 -16.88
CA ALA A 60 -8.71 7.61 -17.10
C ALA A 60 -9.45 7.10 -15.84
N GLN A 61 -10.66 7.60 -15.58
CA GLN A 61 -11.43 7.24 -14.38
C GLN A 61 -11.62 5.73 -14.25
N ALA A 62 -11.94 5.04 -15.35
CA ALA A 62 -12.12 3.59 -15.37
C ALA A 62 -10.85 2.85 -14.91
N ASP A 63 -9.69 3.26 -15.43
CA ASP A 63 -8.41 2.67 -15.04
C ASP A 63 -8.05 3.02 -13.60
N TYR A 64 -8.28 4.26 -13.17
CA TYR A 64 -7.99 4.69 -11.80
C TYR A 64 -8.80 3.91 -10.77
N VAL A 65 -10.11 3.77 -10.99
CA VAL A 65 -10.99 2.95 -10.14
C VAL A 65 -10.50 1.51 -10.13
N GLN A 66 -10.22 0.93 -11.30
CA GLN A 66 -9.77 -0.45 -11.39
C GLN A 66 -8.45 -0.69 -10.64
N ILE A 67 -7.48 0.22 -10.75
CA ILE A 67 -6.20 0.14 -10.05
C ILE A 67 -6.40 0.19 -8.54
N ILE A 68 -7.18 1.15 -8.04
CA ILE A 68 -7.43 1.32 -6.60
C ILE A 68 -8.22 0.14 -6.02
N SER A 69 -9.21 -0.38 -6.74
CA SER A 69 -9.96 -1.57 -6.33
C SER A 69 -9.07 -2.81 -6.28
N LYS A 70 -8.24 -3.05 -7.30
CA LYS A 70 -7.25 -4.15 -7.29
C LYS A 70 -6.28 -4.04 -6.12
N LEU A 71 -5.81 -2.83 -5.79
CA LEU A 71 -4.97 -2.62 -4.61
C LEU A 71 -5.71 -2.96 -3.32
N SER A 72 -6.98 -2.56 -3.21
CA SER A 72 -7.78 -2.87 -2.02
C SER A 72 -8.02 -4.38 -1.87
N ASP A 73 -8.36 -5.06 -2.97
CA ASP A 73 -8.64 -6.50 -2.99
C ASP A 73 -7.39 -7.37 -2.73
N SER A 74 -6.22 -6.86 -3.11
CA SER A 74 -4.95 -7.55 -2.87
C SER A 74 -4.47 -7.46 -1.43
N TYR A 75 -5.03 -6.60 -0.58
CA TYR A 75 -4.56 -6.40 0.78
C TYR A 75 -5.56 -6.93 1.80
N THR A 76 -5.06 -7.73 2.75
CA THR A 76 -5.86 -8.25 3.86
C THR A 76 -5.32 -7.71 5.17
N ARG A 77 -6.21 -7.20 6.02
CA ARG A 77 -5.88 -6.62 7.33
C ARG A 77 -6.47 -7.47 8.45
N GLN A 78 -5.62 -7.90 9.37
CA GLN A 78 -6.04 -8.64 10.57
C GLN A 78 -6.03 -7.72 11.78
N LEU A 79 -7.10 -7.76 12.58
CA LEU A 79 -7.26 -6.98 13.80
C LEU A 79 -7.22 -7.89 15.04
N ASP A 80 -6.76 -7.38 16.18
CA ASP A 80 -6.93 -8.04 17.47
C ASP A 80 -8.31 -7.76 18.09
N SER A 81 -8.56 -8.36 19.26
CA SER A 81 -9.80 -8.15 20.04
C SER A 81 -10.04 -6.70 20.46
N ALA A 82 -9.00 -5.86 20.46
CA ALA A 82 -9.11 -4.43 20.75
C ALA A 82 -9.29 -3.57 19.48
N GLY A 83 -9.39 -4.21 18.30
CA GLY A 83 -9.54 -3.53 17.02
C GLY A 83 -8.24 -2.94 16.45
N GLN A 84 -7.08 -3.23 17.04
CA GLN A 84 -5.81 -2.75 16.52
C GLN A 84 -5.28 -3.65 15.41
N VAL A 85 -4.61 -3.05 14.43
CA VAL A 85 -3.99 -3.80 13.33
C VAL A 85 -2.86 -4.67 13.87
N VAL A 86 -3.01 -5.97 13.68
CA VAL A 86 -2.07 -7.01 14.08
C VAL A 86 -1.11 -7.32 12.93
N CYS A 87 -1.64 -7.47 11.71
CA CYS A 87 -0.85 -7.56 10.49
C CYS A 87 -1.64 -7.17 9.24
N GLU A 88 -0.93 -6.77 8.20
CA GLU A 88 -1.39 -6.58 6.84
C GLU A 88 -0.59 -7.49 5.91
N LYS A 89 -1.30 -8.20 5.04
CA LYS A 89 -0.74 -9.12 4.07
C LYS A 89 -1.18 -8.71 2.67
N GLU A 90 -0.21 -8.59 1.76
CA GLU A 90 -0.44 -8.41 0.33
C GLU A 90 -0.48 -9.77 -0.36
N LYS A 91 -1.56 -10.04 -1.08
CA LYS A 91 -1.71 -11.20 -1.97
C LYS A 91 -0.89 -10.94 -3.23
N ARG A 92 0.10 -11.79 -3.47
CA ARG A 92 0.93 -11.77 -4.68
C ARG A 92 0.74 -13.03 -5.50
N ALA A 93 0.79 -12.88 -6.80
CA ALA A 93 0.89 -14.00 -7.73
C ALA A 93 2.30 -14.02 -8.32
N PHE A 94 2.99 -15.15 -8.19
CA PHE A 94 4.27 -15.41 -8.84
C PHE A 94 4.15 -16.71 -9.63
N GLU A 95 4.30 -16.62 -10.95
CA GLU A 95 3.98 -17.70 -11.89
C GLU A 95 2.56 -18.26 -11.67
N SER A 96 2.41 -19.56 -11.42
CA SER A 96 1.13 -20.25 -11.17
C SER A 96 0.74 -20.31 -9.70
N ARG A 97 1.54 -19.72 -8.80
CA ARG A 97 1.31 -19.76 -7.35
C ARG A 97 0.83 -18.42 -6.83
N VAL A 98 -0.13 -18.49 -5.92
CA VAL A 98 -0.65 -17.34 -5.19
C VAL A 98 -0.21 -17.49 -3.74
N GLY A 99 0.40 -16.45 -3.19
CA GLY A 99 0.85 -16.40 -1.81
C GLY A 99 0.61 -15.03 -1.19
N TYR A 100 1.09 -14.87 0.04
CA TYR A 100 0.92 -13.63 0.80
C TYR A 100 2.26 -13.14 1.32
N VAL A 101 2.49 -11.83 1.22
CA VAL A 101 3.66 -11.13 1.75
C VAL A 101 3.22 -10.26 2.91
N LEU A 102 3.94 -10.32 4.03
CA LEU A 102 3.69 -9.46 5.18
C LEU A 102 4.23 -8.05 4.87
N THR A 103 3.34 -7.06 4.77
CA THR A 103 3.73 -5.67 4.50
C THR A 103 3.80 -4.84 5.79
N LYS A 104 3.03 -5.23 6.80
CA LYS A 104 3.02 -4.61 8.14
C LYS A 104 2.60 -5.63 9.19
N ALA A 105 3.25 -5.66 10.35
CA ALA A 105 2.81 -6.51 11.45
C ALA A 105 3.39 -6.06 12.80
N LYS A 106 2.71 -6.43 13.89
CA LYS A 106 3.27 -6.32 15.24
C LYS A 106 4.51 -7.24 15.35
N PRO A 107 5.54 -6.88 16.14
CA PRO A 107 6.78 -7.68 16.24
C PRO A 107 6.55 -9.15 16.56
N CYS A 108 5.61 -9.46 17.48
CA CYS A 108 5.26 -10.83 17.82
C CYS A 108 4.74 -11.64 16.63
N LYS A 109 4.02 -11.03 15.69
CA LYS A 109 3.54 -11.69 14.47
C LYS A 109 4.65 -11.90 13.45
N LEU A 110 5.57 -10.95 13.31
CA LEU A 110 6.76 -11.13 12.47
C LEU A 110 7.62 -12.29 12.97
N ILE A 111 7.80 -12.41 14.29
CA ILE A 111 8.53 -13.53 14.90
C ILE A 111 7.79 -14.86 14.67
N SER A 112 6.47 -14.91 14.84
CA SER A 112 5.70 -16.13 14.54
C SER A 112 5.83 -16.55 13.08
N ALA A 113 5.84 -15.59 12.15
CA ALA A 113 5.97 -15.84 10.72
C ALA A 113 7.32 -16.44 10.30
N LEU A 114 8.35 -16.40 11.17
CA LEU A 114 9.60 -17.12 10.92
C LEU A 114 9.39 -18.63 10.77
N PHE A 115 8.39 -19.18 11.47
CA PHE A 115 8.17 -20.63 11.63
C PHE A 115 6.86 -21.12 11.00
N GLU A 116 6.11 -20.25 10.30
CA GLU A 116 4.94 -20.67 9.52
C GLU A 116 5.40 -21.56 8.34
N ASP A 117 4.57 -22.53 7.95
CA ASP A 117 4.91 -23.56 6.95
C ASP A 117 5.29 -22.90 5.61
N ARG A 118 6.56 -23.04 5.22
CA ARG A 118 7.13 -22.28 4.12
C ARG A 118 6.81 -22.81 2.73
N ARG A 119 5.99 -23.86 2.63
CA ARG A 119 5.60 -24.45 1.34
C ARG A 119 4.85 -23.46 0.42
N ASP A 120 4.27 -22.40 1.00
CA ASP A 120 3.61 -21.30 0.29
C ASP A 120 4.50 -20.04 0.10
N CYS A 121 5.78 -20.08 0.50
CA CYS A 121 6.71 -18.92 0.50
C CYS A 121 7.33 -18.56 -0.85
N VAL A 122 6.82 -19.08 -1.96
CA VAL A 122 7.39 -18.76 -3.29
C VAL A 122 7.37 -17.26 -3.58
N VAL A 123 6.42 -16.54 -3.00
CA VAL A 123 6.25 -15.10 -3.21
C VAL A 123 7.13 -14.22 -2.32
N ASP A 124 7.76 -14.77 -1.28
CA ASP A 124 8.69 -14.06 -0.39
C ASP A 124 9.76 -15.01 0.19
N PRO A 125 10.76 -15.39 -0.64
CA PRO A 125 11.79 -16.32 -0.23
C PRO A 125 12.81 -15.71 0.75
N HIS A 126 12.92 -14.37 0.82
CA HIS A 126 13.95 -13.68 1.61
C HIS A 126 13.47 -13.22 2.99
N PHE A 127 12.19 -13.44 3.34
CA PHE A 127 11.62 -13.01 4.62
C PHE A 127 12.49 -13.33 5.86
N VAL A 128 13.09 -14.52 5.96
CA VAL A 128 13.94 -14.87 7.12
C VAL A 128 15.17 -13.97 7.18
N GLU A 129 15.84 -13.81 6.05
CA GLU A 129 17.07 -13.03 5.94
C GLU A 129 16.77 -11.57 6.25
N ASP A 130 15.72 -11.01 5.64
CA ASP A 130 15.27 -9.64 5.87
C ASP A 130 14.89 -9.42 7.33
N PHE A 131 14.17 -10.36 7.94
CA PHE A 131 13.84 -10.30 9.36
C PHE A 131 15.11 -10.32 10.22
N LEU A 132 16.01 -11.28 10.02
CA LEU A 132 17.23 -11.40 10.83
C LEU A 132 18.18 -10.22 10.65
N LEU A 133 18.17 -9.60 9.47
CA LEU A 133 18.94 -8.38 9.19
C LEU A 133 18.35 -7.16 9.89
N THR A 134 17.01 -7.07 10.01
CA THR A 134 16.32 -5.83 10.41
C THR A 134 15.63 -5.86 11.77
N TYR A 135 15.49 -7.02 12.43
CA TYR A 135 14.65 -7.17 13.63
C TYR A 135 15.01 -6.20 14.77
N ARG A 136 16.30 -5.84 14.89
CA ARG A 136 16.78 -4.89 15.91
C ARG A 136 16.21 -3.48 15.77
N THR A 137 15.58 -3.15 14.66
CA THR A 137 14.92 -1.86 14.43
C THR A 137 13.52 -1.78 15.05
N PHE A 138 12.90 -2.92 15.36
CA PHE A 138 11.52 -3.00 15.86
C PHE A 138 11.31 -3.99 17.01
N VAL A 139 12.36 -4.70 17.44
CA VAL A 139 12.38 -5.55 18.63
C VAL A 139 13.37 -4.98 19.63
N ASP A 140 12.87 -4.52 20.77
CA ASP A 140 13.70 -3.90 21.82
C ASP A 140 14.59 -4.92 22.54
N ASN A 141 14.07 -6.13 22.78
CA ASN A 141 14.79 -7.21 23.45
C ASN A 141 15.07 -8.39 22.50
N PRO A 142 16.30 -8.53 21.98
CA PRO A 142 16.68 -9.65 21.10
C PRO A 142 16.48 -11.04 21.71
N ALA A 143 16.45 -11.16 23.05
CA ALA A 143 16.22 -12.44 23.72
C ALA A 143 14.86 -13.03 23.34
N GLU A 144 13.83 -12.20 23.12
CA GLU A 144 12.49 -12.66 22.73
C GLU A 144 12.50 -13.42 21.40
N VAL A 145 13.34 -13.00 20.45
CA VAL A 145 13.50 -13.67 19.15
C VAL A 145 14.19 -15.02 19.36
N LEU A 146 15.30 -15.03 20.11
CA LEU A 146 16.08 -16.24 20.36
C LEU A 146 15.27 -17.28 21.13
N GLU A 147 14.53 -16.88 22.16
CA GLU A 147 13.64 -17.76 22.93
C GLU A 147 12.58 -18.40 22.04
N LYS A 148 11.98 -17.64 21.11
CA LYS A 148 11.00 -18.18 20.17
C LYS A 148 11.63 -19.15 19.16
N ILE A 149 12.84 -18.87 18.69
CA ILE A 149 13.62 -19.79 17.84
C ILE A 149 13.88 -21.11 18.60
N LEU A 150 14.40 -21.02 19.83
CA LEU A 150 14.71 -22.20 20.66
C LEU A 150 13.46 -23.02 21.00
N ALA A 151 12.35 -22.36 21.31
CA ALA A 151 11.07 -23.01 21.56
C ALA A 151 10.61 -23.80 20.34
N CYS A 152 10.72 -23.25 19.13
CA CYS A 152 10.34 -23.95 17.90
C CYS A 152 11.21 -25.20 17.64
N PHE A 153 12.52 -25.16 17.91
CA PHE A 153 13.40 -26.34 17.78
C PHE A 153 13.15 -27.44 18.83
N SER A 154 12.47 -27.09 19.91
CA SER A 154 12.12 -28.03 20.98
C SER A 154 10.87 -28.87 20.61
N GLU A 155 10.11 -28.47 19.59
CA GLU A 155 8.96 -29.23 19.08
C GLU A 155 9.44 -30.39 18.18
N PRO A 156 9.22 -31.66 18.55
CA PRO A 156 9.74 -32.81 17.81
C PRO A 156 9.16 -32.96 16.40
N SER A 157 8.00 -32.34 16.11
CA SER A 157 7.31 -32.37 14.82
C SER A 157 7.89 -31.42 13.75
N LYS A 158 8.85 -30.56 14.10
CA LYS A 158 9.48 -29.58 13.20
C LYS A 158 10.97 -29.84 12.93
N ARG A 159 11.46 -31.04 13.27
CA ARG A 159 12.87 -31.46 13.14
C ARG A 159 13.19 -32.23 11.84
N GLU A 160 12.23 -32.34 10.92
CA GLU A 160 12.42 -32.95 9.59
C GLU A 160 12.59 -31.90 8.50
#